data_AF-A0A964UU98-F1
#
_entry.id   AF-A0A964UU98-F1
#
_cell.length_a   1.000
_cell.length_b   1.000
_cell.length_c   1.000
_cell.angle_alpha   90.00
_cell.angle_beta   90.00
_cell.angle_gamma   90.00
#
_symmetry.space_group_name_H-M   'P 1'
#
loop_
_entity.id
_entity.type
_entity.pdbx_description
1 polymer ?
#
loop_
_entity_poly.entity_id
_entity_poly.type
_entity_poly.pdbx_seq_one_letter_code
_entity_poly.pdbx_strand_id
1 'polypeptide(L)'
;MFAIRANKPNSSHSNKSISSITRQEPPDFAVLAAFGAEGPARPLPGGQGGTWCADGIVLRRTGLRTETAWRAHTLNALPESDEFRVAPPVRAMDGTWTATGWEAWRLVPGTADERRVDDVVRVGRAFHAALAEVPRPDFLDERDDPWTRADRFSWGHDTASSATEQALPAREFDLVGPLLDARTPLSDDTCQVVHGDLLGNVLFADAEGLPPAVIDWPPYWRPAGWASAVAVVDALCWYGAEPGLLDRWQNVSDWRQLLVRALLYRIATHERLDREAESAYRPVVDLVLDGHWPNSAAPPASTTARAATTARAATVTEPPVETVEPAEPTEAVEGTEGTEGTEGTEGTEAVEPPEPTESAEPTEPTEPRQLPTVGPLTVSPS
;
A
#
# COMPACT_ATOMS: atom_id res chain seq x y z
N MET A 1 -4.59 -4.56 18.51
CA MET A 1 -3.53 -5.23 17.69
C MET A 1 -3.32 -4.33 16.48
N PHE A 2 -2.12 -3.76 16.31
CA PHE A 2 -1.85 -2.79 15.24
C PHE A 2 -1.25 -3.55 14.06
N ALA A 3 -1.87 -3.49 12.87
CA ALA A 3 -1.35 -4.14 11.68
C ALA A 3 -1.24 -3.15 10.51
N ILE A 4 -0.17 -3.28 9.74
CA ILE A 4 -0.03 -2.72 8.39
C ILE A 4 0.15 -3.91 7.45
N ARG A 5 -0.57 -3.88 6.33
CA ARG A 5 -0.54 -4.77 5.16
C ARG A 5 -0.44 -6.28 5.44
N ALA A 6 -1.46 -7.05 5.02
CA ALA A 6 -1.28 -8.48 4.81
C ALA A 6 -0.33 -8.72 3.62
N ASN A 7 0.56 -9.71 3.75
CA ASN A 7 1.29 -10.23 2.61
C ASN A 7 0.29 -10.83 1.62
N LYS A 8 0.34 -10.42 0.34
CA LYS A 8 -0.10 -11.32 -0.72
C LYS A 8 0.70 -12.63 -0.55
N PRO A 9 0.10 -13.82 -0.73
CA PRO A 9 0.88 -15.04 -0.74
C PRO A 9 2.01 -14.88 -1.76
N ASN A 10 3.24 -14.82 -1.27
CA ASN A 10 4.39 -15.05 -2.12
C ASN A 10 4.24 -16.49 -2.60
N SER A 11 4.12 -16.67 -3.92
CA SER A 11 4.32 -17.94 -4.60
C SER A 11 5.43 -18.72 -3.91
N SER A 12 5.08 -19.89 -3.35
CA SER A 12 5.97 -20.67 -2.52
C SER A 12 7.25 -21.03 -3.29
N HIS A 13 8.37 -20.39 -2.95
CA HIS A 13 9.67 -20.70 -3.55
C HIS A 13 10.24 -21.96 -2.91
N SER A 14 10.23 -23.08 -3.66
CA SER A 14 11.17 -24.16 -3.43
C SER A 14 12.57 -23.71 -3.89
N ASN A 15 13.44 -23.45 -2.92
CA ASN A 15 14.91 -23.43 -2.96
C ASN A 15 15.59 -23.60 -4.35
N LYS A 16 16.00 -22.47 -4.95
CA LYS A 16 17.35 -22.20 -5.54
C LYS A 16 17.28 -21.04 -6.56
N SER A 17 17.29 -19.81 -6.05
CA SER A 17 18.02 -18.64 -6.60
C SER A 17 17.64 -17.45 -5.74
N ILE A 18 18.55 -17.02 -4.87
CA ILE A 18 18.38 -15.83 -4.03
C ILE A 18 18.60 -14.62 -4.94
N SER A 19 17.52 -14.07 -5.51
CA SER A 19 17.49 -12.67 -5.90
C SER A 19 17.50 -11.85 -4.61
N SER A 20 18.54 -11.04 -4.44
CA SER A 20 18.76 -10.22 -3.26
C SER A 20 17.61 -9.23 -3.05
N ILE A 21 16.67 -9.56 -2.16
CA ILE A 21 15.85 -8.53 -1.51
C ILE A 21 16.84 -7.69 -0.71
N THR A 22 17.23 -6.53 -1.25
CA THR A 22 17.97 -5.53 -0.49
C THR A 22 17.10 -5.12 0.68
N ARG A 23 17.37 -5.70 1.86
CA ARG A 23 16.72 -5.31 3.11
C ARG A 23 17.02 -3.83 3.31
N GLN A 24 16.03 -2.96 3.10
CA GLN A 24 16.21 -1.54 3.32
C GLN A 24 16.69 -1.31 4.75
N GLU A 25 17.69 -0.44 4.90
CA GLU A 25 18.24 -0.10 6.20
C GLU A 25 17.20 0.64 7.07
N PRO A 26 17.25 0.45 8.41
CA PRO A 26 16.42 1.22 9.34
C PRO A 26 16.67 2.72 9.21
N PRO A 27 15.67 3.56 9.55
CA PRO A 27 15.91 4.99 9.71
C PRO A 27 16.95 5.20 10.81
N ASP A 28 17.91 6.07 10.55
CA ASP A 28 18.90 6.44 11.54
C ASP A 28 18.30 7.35 12.63
N PHE A 29 19.09 7.65 13.66
CA PHE A 29 18.65 8.50 14.75
C PHE A 29 18.26 9.91 14.30
N ALA A 30 18.92 10.47 13.28
CA ALA A 30 18.61 11.81 12.79
C ALA A 30 17.22 11.83 12.12
N VAL A 31 16.87 10.78 11.37
CA VAL A 31 15.53 10.61 10.78
C VAL A 31 14.47 10.50 11.87
N LEU A 32 14.70 9.66 12.88
CA LEU A 32 13.75 9.47 13.99
C LEU A 32 13.52 10.78 14.75
N ALA A 33 14.60 11.46 15.12
CA ALA A 33 14.55 12.74 15.81
C ALA A 33 13.85 13.82 14.97
N ALA A 34 14.04 13.81 13.64
CA ALA A 34 13.37 14.76 12.75
C ALA A 34 11.84 14.66 12.76
N PHE A 35 11.29 13.49 13.12
CA PHE A 35 9.84 13.29 13.28
C PHE A 35 9.39 13.18 14.76
N GLY A 36 10.31 13.38 15.71
CA GLY A 36 10.02 13.33 17.15
C GLY A 36 9.88 11.93 17.73
N ALA A 37 10.47 10.91 17.10
CA ALA A 37 10.63 9.58 17.68
C ALA A 37 11.97 9.49 18.44
N GLU A 38 11.94 8.86 19.61
CA GLU A 38 13.11 8.65 20.48
C GLU A 38 13.48 7.16 20.59
N GLY A 39 12.46 6.29 20.53
CA GLY A 39 12.60 4.84 20.61
C GLY A 39 13.22 4.21 19.35
N PRO A 40 13.73 2.96 19.47
CA PRO A 40 14.33 2.26 18.35
C PRO A 40 13.28 1.91 17.28
N ALA A 41 13.65 2.11 16.02
CA ALA A 41 12.86 1.69 14.88
C ALA A 41 12.73 0.16 14.83
N ARG A 42 11.48 -0.32 14.73
CA ARG A 42 11.17 -1.74 14.54
C ARG A 42 10.56 -1.95 13.16
N PRO A 43 10.97 -2.98 12.41
CA PRO A 43 10.36 -3.25 11.12
C PRO A 43 8.89 -3.64 11.33
N LEU A 44 8.00 -3.07 10.53
CA LEU A 44 6.63 -3.56 10.45
C LEU A 44 6.53 -4.67 9.40
N PRO A 45 5.79 -5.76 9.68
CA PRO A 45 5.53 -6.78 8.67
C PRO A 45 4.66 -6.21 7.53
N GLY A 46 4.72 -6.86 6.37
CA GLY A 46 4.00 -6.44 5.17
C GLY A 46 4.80 -5.49 4.27
N GLY A 47 4.16 -4.95 3.25
CA GLY A 47 4.82 -4.04 2.31
C GLY A 47 5.70 -4.75 1.27
N GLN A 48 6.54 -3.97 0.59
CA GLN A 48 7.71 -4.49 -0.14
C GLN A 48 8.95 -4.54 0.77
N GLY A 49 8.76 -4.55 2.10
CA GLY A 49 9.81 -4.22 3.07
C GLY A 49 10.11 -2.72 3.10
N GLY A 50 10.70 -2.23 4.20
CA GLY A 50 11.13 -0.82 4.32
C GLY A 50 10.17 0.12 5.07
N THR A 51 9.17 -0.44 5.76
CA THR A 51 8.34 0.32 6.70
C THR A 51 8.76 0.03 8.13
N TRP A 52 8.95 1.09 8.91
CA TRP A 52 9.45 1.04 10.27
C TRP A 52 8.49 1.73 11.22
N CYS A 53 8.48 1.34 12.49
CA CYS A 53 7.69 1.99 13.53
C CYS A 53 8.57 2.33 14.74
N ALA A 54 8.46 3.56 15.21
CA ALA A 54 9.04 4.03 16.47
C ALA A 54 8.02 4.96 17.15
N ASP A 55 7.69 4.70 18.41
CA ASP A 55 6.79 5.54 19.23
C ASP A 55 5.42 5.86 18.57
N GLY A 56 4.86 4.89 17.85
CA GLY A 56 3.60 5.07 17.12
C GLY A 56 3.73 5.94 15.86
N ILE A 57 4.95 6.20 15.39
CA ILE A 57 5.25 6.85 14.12
C ILE A 57 5.72 5.77 13.15
N VAL A 58 5.00 5.66 12.04
CA VAL A 58 5.32 4.79 10.91
C VAL A 58 6.16 5.58 9.92
N LEU A 59 7.36 5.09 9.62
CA LEU A 59 8.32 5.72 8.71
C LEU A 59 8.52 4.85 7.47
N ARG A 60 8.57 5.48 6.31
CA ARG A 60 8.97 4.85 5.05
C ARG A 60 9.84 5.78 4.23
N ARG A 61 10.67 5.22 3.35
CA ARG A 61 11.44 6.02 2.40
C ARG A 61 10.51 6.74 1.44
N THR A 62 10.80 8.02 1.23
CA THR A 62 10.13 8.86 0.25
C THR A 62 10.47 8.38 -1.16
N GLY A 63 9.45 8.19 -1.98
CA GLY A 63 9.61 8.04 -3.43
C GLY A 63 9.77 9.42 -4.09
N LEU A 64 8.80 9.80 -4.92
CA LEU A 64 8.74 11.13 -5.49
C LEU A 64 8.35 12.15 -4.42
N ARG A 65 9.18 13.19 -4.23
CA ARG A 65 8.97 14.20 -3.17
C ARG A 65 7.68 15.01 -3.36
N THR A 66 7.36 15.37 -4.60
CA THR A 66 6.14 16.12 -4.94
C THR A 66 4.89 15.32 -4.61
N GLU A 67 4.86 14.04 -5.00
CA GLU A 67 3.79 13.10 -4.63
C GLU A 67 3.65 12.94 -3.12
N THR A 68 4.78 12.80 -2.41
CA THR A 68 4.78 12.60 -0.96
C THR A 68 4.22 13.80 -0.20
N ALA A 69 4.70 15.00 -0.54
CA ALA A 69 4.21 16.24 0.07
C ALA A 69 2.74 16.49 -0.28
N TRP A 70 2.34 16.24 -1.53
CA TRP A 70 0.95 16.35 -1.97
C TRP A 70 0.05 15.38 -1.20
N ARG A 71 0.43 14.10 -1.08
CA ARG A 71 -0.36 13.08 -0.39
C ARG A 71 -0.55 13.42 1.09
N ALA A 72 0.52 13.83 1.78
CA ALA A 72 0.45 14.26 3.17
C ALA A 72 -0.45 15.49 3.33
N HIS A 73 -0.30 16.50 2.45
CA HIS A 73 -1.16 17.67 2.49
C HIS A 73 -2.63 17.34 2.26
N THR A 74 -2.94 16.55 1.22
CA THR A 74 -4.31 16.13 0.87
C THR A 74 -4.95 15.35 2.00
N LEU A 75 -4.28 14.32 2.54
CA LEU A 75 -4.83 13.51 3.62
C LEU A 75 -5.02 14.30 4.93
N ASN A 76 -4.14 15.27 5.21
CA ASN A 76 -4.29 16.16 6.37
C ASN A 76 -5.45 17.16 6.21
N ALA A 77 -5.84 17.49 4.98
CA ALA A 77 -6.90 18.45 4.68
C ALA A 77 -8.28 17.80 4.50
N LEU A 78 -8.37 16.47 4.47
CA LEU A 78 -9.64 15.77 4.38
C LEU A 78 -10.53 16.08 5.60
N PRO A 79 -11.85 16.25 5.40
CA PRO A 79 -12.77 16.38 6.50
C PRO A 79 -12.85 15.09 7.32
N GLU A 80 -13.24 15.21 8.59
CA GLU A 80 -13.57 14.05 9.40
C GLU A 80 -14.75 13.28 8.80
N SER A 81 -14.75 11.96 8.96
CA SER A 81 -15.75 11.05 8.41
C SER A 81 -16.09 9.95 9.40
N ASP A 82 -17.38 9.63 9.51
CA ASP A 82 -17.87 8.48 10.27
C ASP A 82 -17.75 7.17 9.49
N GLU A 83 -17.44 7.24 8.18
CA GLU A 83 -17.37 6.08 7.28
C GLU A 83 -15.95 5.55 7.09
N PHE A 84 -14.94 6.42 7.27
CA PHE A 84 -13.54 6.06 7.15
C PHE A 84 -12.64 6.96 8.00
N ARG A 85 -11.45 6.46 8.31
CA ARG A 85 -10.32 7.23 8.84
C ARG A 85 -9.15 7.15 7.86
N VAL A 86 -8.19 8.04 8.01
CA VAL A 86 -6.89 7.96 7.33
C VAL A 86 -5.78 7.99 8.37
N ALA A 87 -4.60 7.47 8.05
CA ALA A 87 -3.43 7.68 8.89
C ALA A 87 -3.03 9.16 8.86
N PRO A 88 -2.96 9.86 10.00
CA PRO A 88 -2.51 11.25 10.02
C PRO A 88 -1.03 11.35 9.59
N PRO A 89 -0.67 12.19 8.60
CA PRO A 89 0.73 12.43 8.29
C PRO A 89 1.42 13.20 9.43
N VAL A 90 2.70 12.94 9.64
CA VAL A 90 3.53 13.61 10.65
C VAL A 90 4.47 14.59 9.97
N ARG A 91 4.41 15.86 10.38
CA ARG A 91 5.38 16.86 9.94
C ARG A 91 6.73 16.60 10.60
N ALA A 92 7.80 16.81 9.84
CA ALA A 92 9.12 16.94 10.41
C ALA A 92 9.19 18.20 11.29
N MET A 93 10.17 18.27 12.19
CA MET A 93 10.38 19.40 13.10
C MET A 93 10.64 20.73 12.37
N ASP A 94 11.10 20.69 11.12
CA ASP A 94 11.25 21.86 10.25
C ASP A 94 9.93 22.31 9.59
N GLY A 95 8.81 21.64 9.89
CA GLY A 95 7.49 21.92 9.37
C GLY A 95 7.18 21.28 8.02
N THR A 96 8.15 20.66 7.36
CA THR A 96 7.96 19.97 6.08
C THR A 96 7.34 18.58 6.27
N TRP A 97 6.92 17.94 5.17
CA TRP A 97 6.36 16.58 5.19
C TRP A 97 7.40 15.48 5.02
N THR A 98 8.66 15.84 4.79
CA THR A 98 9.73 14.88 4.50
C THR A 98 11.04 15.31 5.15
N ALA A 99 11.76 14.39 5.77
CA ALA A 99 13.09 14.66 6.32
C ALA A 99 14.07 13.61 5.81
N THR A 100 15.22 14.03 5.27
CA THR A 100 16.32 13.11 4.89
C THR A 100 15.89 11.94 3.98
N GLY A 101 14.91 12.16 3.09
CA GLY A 101 14.38 11.10 2.21
C GLY A 101 13.40 10.13 2.87
N TRP A 102 12.82 10.51 4.01
CA TRP A 102 11.79 9.78 4.73
C TRP A 102 10.51 10.59 4.86
N GLU A 103 9.39 9.88 4.92
CA GLU A 103 8.08 10.42 5.30
C GLU A 103 7.54 9.64 6.50
N ALA A 104 6.64 10.27 7.25
CA ALA A 104 6.13 9.74 8.49
C ALA A 104 4.61 9.88 8.63
N TRP A 105 3.99 8.90 9.27
CA TRP A 105 2.56 8.78 9.50
C TRP A 105 2.29 8.30 10.92
N ARG A 106 1.20 8.71 11.54
CA ARG A 106 0.76 8.15 12.82
C ARG A 106 0.22 6.74 12.59
N LEU A 107 0.66 5.82 13.42
CA LEU A 107 0.11 4.47 13.46
C LEU A 107 -1.37 4.53 13.84
N VAL A 108 -2.21 3.81 13.09
CA VAL A 108 -3.65 3.73 13.33
C VAL A 108 -4.06 2.35 13.81
N PRO A 109 -5.06 2.22 14.70
CA PRO A 109 -5.61 0.93 15.09
C PRO A 109 -6.34 0.24 13.93
N GLY A 110 -6.22 -1.09 13.92
CA GLY A 110 -7.00 -1.98 13.07
C GLY A 110 -6.16 -3.08 12.41
N THR A 111 -6.83 -3.98 11.71
CA THR A 111 -6.22 -5.06 10.92
C THR A 111 -6.96 -5.24 9.60
N ALA A 112 -6.22 -5.53 8.52
CA ALA A 112 -6.83 -5.84 7.24
C ALA A 112 -7.59 -7.18 7.29
N ASP A 113 -8.71 -7.26 6.57
CA ASP A 113 -9.42 -8.52 6.35
C ASP A 113 -9.91 -8.56 4.90
N GLU A 114 -9.17 -9.28 4.05
CA GLU A 114 -9.43 -9.38 2.62
C GLU A 114 -10.72 -10.16 2.29
N ARG A 115 -11.33 -10.81 3.29
CA ARG A 115 -12.64 -11.44 3.14
C ARG A 115 -13.77 -10.41 3.23
N ARG A 116 -13.54 -9.22 3.79
CA ARG A 116 -14.54 -8.15 3.97
C ARG A 116 -14.65 -7.24 2.74
N VAL A 117 -14.62 -7.81 1.53
CA VAL A 117 -14.55 -7.05 0.26
C VAL A 117 -15.67 -6.02 0.12
N ASP A 118 -16.90 -6.37 0.52
CA ASP A 118 -18.02 -5.45 0.43
C ASP A 118 -17.86 -4.23 1.36
N ASP A 119 -17.25 -4.40 2.53
CA ASP A 119 -16.93 -3.27 3.42
C ASP A 119 -15.77 -2.44 2.86
N VAL A 120 -14.74 -3.08 2.30
CA VAL A 120 -13.64 -2.38 1.61
C VAL A 120 -14.18 -1.50 0.48
N VAL A 121 -15.09 -2.02 -0.35
CA VAL A 121 -15.68 -1.24 -1.44
C VAL A 121 -16.47 -0.04 -0.90
N ARG A 122 -17.24 -0.20 0.18
CA ARG A 122 -17.97 0.93 0.80
C ARG A 122 -17.04 1.99 1.35
N VAL A 123 -16.03 1.59 2.12
CA VAL A 123 -15.02 2.48 2.68
C VAL A 123 -14.28 3.22 1.57
N GLY A 124 -13.87 2.49 0.52
CA GLY A 124 -13.23 3.07 -0.65
C GLY A 124 -14.10 4.13 -1.33
N ARG A 125 -15.40 3.85 -1.51
CA ARG A 125 -16.35 4.81 -2.10
C ARG A 125 -16.53 6.06 -1.23
N ALA A 126 -16.62 5.92 0.08
CA ALA A 126 -16.69 7.05 1.00
C ALA A 126 -15.40 7.88 0.95
N PHE A 127 -14.23 7.22 0.90
CA PHE A 127 -12.94 7.87 0.74
C PHE A 127 -12.82 8.63 -0.59
N HIS A 128 -13.24 8.05 -1.71
CA HIS A 128 -13.22 8.74 -3.01
C HIS A 128 -14.24 9.87 -3.07
N ALA A 129 -15.42 9.73 -2.47
CA ALA A 129 -16.37 10.83 -2.37
C ALA A 129 -15.77 12.07 -1.67
N ALA A 130 -14.96 11.86 -0.62
CA ALA A 130 -14.24 12.95 0.05
C ALA A 130 -13.10 13.56 -0.79
N LEU A 131 -12.64 12.85 -1.83
CA LEU A 131 -11.59 13.28 -2.75
C LEU A 131 -12.11 13.86 -4.06
N ALA A 132 -13.42 13.89 -4.30
CA ALA A 132 -14.01 14.21 -5.60
C ALA A 132 -13.60 15.59 -6.14
N GLU A 133 -13.39 16.57 -5.25
CA GLU A 133 -13.00 17.94 -5.59
C GLU A 133 -11.47 18.16 -5.60
N VAL A 134 -10.68 17.12 -5.32
CA VAL A 134 -9.23 17.22 -5.35
C VAL A 134 -8.76 17.24 -6.81
N PRO A 135 -8.05 18.28 -7.26
CA PRO A 135 -7.61 18.39 -8.65
C PRO A 135 -6.60 17.29 -8.99
N ARG A 136 -6.53 16.95 -10.28
CA ARG A 136 -5.53 16.01 -10.80
C ARG A 136 -4.12 16.53 -10.49
N PRO A 137 -3.27 15.75 -9.81
CA PRO A 137 -1.90 16.18 -9.55
C PRO A 137 -0.98 15.96 -10.75
N ASP A 138 -0.15 16.96 -11.06
CA ASP A 138 0.79 16.96 -12.20
C ASP A 138 1.86 15.86 -12.11
N PHE A 139 2.24 15.45 -10.89
CA PHE A 139 3.27 14.41 -10.71
C PHE A 139 2.87 13.05 -11.32
N LEU A 140 1.58 12.82 -11.61
CA LEU A 140 1.13 11.61 -12.30
C LEU A 140 1.69 11.48 -13.72
N ASP A 141 2.06 12.60 -14.34
CA ASP A 141 2.72 12.62 -15.64
C ASP A 141 4.23 12.33 -15.51
N GLU A 142 4.85 12.70 -14.38
CA GLU A 142 6.27 12.51 -14.11
C GLU A 142 6.62 11.09 -13.61
N ARG A 143 5.70 10.44 -12.91
CA ARG A 143 5.93 9.13 -12.28
C ARG A 143 6.19 8.04 -13.33
N ASP A 144 7.18 7.16 -13.11
CA ASP A 144 7.52 6.05 -14.03
C ASP A 144 8.00 4.79 -13.28
N ASP A 145 7.20 4.34 -12.34
CA ASP A 145 7.35 3.03 -11.71
C ASP A 145 6.58 1.93 -12.47
N PRO A 146 6.83 0.64 -12.18
CA PRO A 146 6.14 -0.47 -12.84
C PRO A 146 4.60 -0.41 -12.76
N TRP A 147 4.03 0.05 -11.65
CA TRP A 147 2.58 0.18 -11.49
C TRP A 147 2.03 1.34 -12.32
N THR A 148 2.78 2.44 -12.46
CA THR A 148 2.40 3.55 -13.34
C THR A 148 2.38 3.12 -14.81
N ARG A 149 3.36 2.33 -15.25
CA ARG A 149 3.34 1.76 -16.61
C ARG A 149 2.18 0.80 -16.81
N ALA A 150 1.89 -0.07 -15.83
CA ALA A 150 0.74 -0.97 -15.87
C ALA A 150 -0.60 -0.21 -15.94
N ASP A 151 -0.72 0.89 -15.20
CA ASP A 151 -1.88 1.77 -15.24
C ASP A 151 -2.06 2.39 -16.63
N ARG A 152 -1.03 3.06 -17.18
CA ARG A 152 -1.07 3.64 -18.56
C ARG A 152 -1.45 2.59 -19.61
N PHE A 153 -0.84 1.40 -19.54
CA PHE A 153 -1.15 0.27 -20.40
C PHE A 153 -2.62 -0.15 -20.33
N SER A 154 -3.16 -0.32 -19.11
CA SER A 154 -4.54 -0.78 -18.91
C SER A 154 -5.58 0.20 -19.45
N TRP A 155 -5.26 1.49 -19.49
CA TRP A 155 -6.13 2.55 -20.01
C TRP A 155 -5.89 2.90 -21.49
N GLY A 156 -4.80 2.45 -22.08
CA GLY A 156 -4.50 2.71 -23.50
C GLY A 156 -3.97 4.13 -23.75
N HIS A 157 -3.40 4.76 -22.74
CA HIS A 157 -2.78 6.09 -22.84
C HIS A 157 -1.36 6.06 -23.44
N ASP A 158 -0.83 4.86 -23.74
CA ASP A 158 0.34 4.74 -24.61
C ASP A 158 -0.11 4.91 -26.06
N THR A 159 -0.15 6.17 -26.52
CA THR A 159 -0.29 6.51 -27.93
C THR A 159 1.09 6.88 -28.51
N ALA A 160 1.70 5.93 -29.21
CA ALA A 160 2.46 6.14 -30.45
C ALA A 160 3.82 6.89 -30.41
N SER A 161 4.51 7.07 -29.28
CA SER A 161 5.86 7.70 -29.31
C SER A 161 6.88 7.29 -28.25
N SER A 162 6.79 6.08 -27.70
CA SER A 162 7.90 5.55 -26.91
C SER A 162 8.11 4.06 -27.21
N ALA A 163 9.37 3.68 -27.40
CA ALA A 163 9.83 2.31 -27.52
C ALA A 163 9.42 1.39 -26.34
N THR A 164 8.79 1.94 -25.29
CA THR A 164 8.15 1.19 -24.19
C THR A 164 6.91 0.40 -24.61
N GLU A 165 6.25 0.71 -25.73
CA GLU A 165 5.11 -0.10 -26.24
C GLU A 165 5.51 -1.56 -26.58
N GLN A 166 6.80 -1.81 -26.89
CA GLN A 166 7.32 -3.13 -27.19
C GLN A 166 7.84 -3.91 -25.96
N ALA A 167 7.87 -3.30 -24.77
CA ALA A 167 8.68 -3.80 -23.66
C ALA A 167 7.89 -4.18 -22.38
N LEU A 168 6.56 -4.13 -22.38
CA LEU A 168 5.80 -4.71 -21.26
C LEU A 168 5.68 -6.23 -21.45
N PRO A 169 6.27 -7.05 -20.56
CA PRO A 169 6.16 -8.51 -20.63
C PRO A 169 4.70 -8.99 -20.64
N ALA A 170 3.80 -8.16 -20.09
CA ALA A 170 2.35 -8.31 -20.10
C ALA A 170 1.77 -8.73 -21.46
N ARG A 171 2.21 -8.13 -22.57
CA ARG A 171 1.65 -8.40 -23.89
C ARG A 171 1.95 -9.81 -24.41
N GLU A 172 2.96 -10.47 -23.85
CA GLU A 172 3.32 -11.84 -24.20
C GLU A 172 2.44 -12.88 -23.48
N PHE A 173 1.60 -12.45 -22.54
CA PHE A 173 0.72 -13.35 -21.80
C PHE A 173 -0.57 -13.61 -22.56
N ASP A 174 -0.92 -14.89 -22.73
CA ASP A 174 -2.13 -15.35 -23.44
C ASP A 174 -3.44 -14.75 -22.89
N LEU A 175 -3.45 -14.33 -21.62
CA LEU A 175 -4.60 -13.70 -20.96
C LEU A 175 -4.85 -12.24 -21.40
N VAL A 176 -3.82 -11.55 -21.91
CA VAL A 176 -3.89 -10.11 -22.17
C VAL A 176 -4.59 -9.79 -23.49
N GLY A 177 -4.38 -10.59 -24.54
CA GLY A 177 -5.01 -10.39 -25.85
C GLY A 177 -6.54 -10.28 -25.76
N PRO A 178 -7.25 -11.28 -25.19
CA PRO A 178 -8.70 -11.24 -25.05
C PRO A 178 -9.22 -10.04 -24.23
N LEU A 179 -8.49 -9.62 -23.21
CA LEU A 179 -8.84 -8.44 -22.41
C LEU A 179 -8.68 -7.12 -23.20
N LEU A 180 -7.63 -7.02 -24.03
CA LEU A 180 -7.44 -5.87 -24.92
C LEU A 180 -8.54 -5.80 -25.97
N ASP A 181 -8.94 -6.93 -26.56
CA ASP A 181 -10.03 -7.01 -27.53
C ASP A 181 -11.39 -6.61 -26.91
N ALA A 182 -11.61 -6.96 -25.64
CA ALA A 182 -12.84 -6.60 -24.90
C ALA A 182 -12.86 -5.16 -24.38
N ARG A 183 -11.72 -4.47 -24.35
CA ARG A 183 -11.61 -3.11 -23.81
C ARG A 183 -12.19 -2.10 -24.79
N THR A 184 -13.19 -1.36 -24.36
CA THR A 184 -13.77 -0.23 -25.11
C THR A 184 -13.36 1.10 -24.48
N PRO A 185 -13.28 2.22 -25.23
CA PRO A 185 -13.03 3.54 -24.65
C PRO A 185 -14.02 3.89 -23.54
N LEU A 186 -13.54 4.62 -22.52
CA LEU A 186 -14.35 5.22 -21.46
C LEU A 186 -14.10 6.73 -21.45
N SER A 187 -15.09 7.52 -21.01
CA SER A 187 -14.90 8.95 -20.85
C SER A 187 -14.05 9.25 -19.61
N ASP A 188 -13.17 10.25 -19.74
CA ASP A 188 -12.39 10.79 -18.63
C ASP A 188 -13.17 11.75 -17.74
N ASP A 189 -14.41 12.12 -18.10
CA ASP A 189 -15.23 13.10 -17.36
C ASP A 189 -15.57 12.65 -15.92
N THR A 190 -15.42 11.36 -15.62
CA THR A 190 -15.68 10.78 -14.30
C THR A 190 -14.41 10.50 -13.50
N CYS A 191 -13.24 10.79 -14.08
CA CYS A 191 -11.96 10.57 -13.44
C CYS A 191 -11.73 11.56 -12.29
N GLN A 192 -11.20 11.04 -11.19
CA GLN A 192 -10.79 11.78 -10.01
C GLN A 192 -9.57 11.10 -9.38
N VAL A 193 -9.04 11.62 -8.28
CA VAL A 193 -7.99 10.88 -7.57
C VAL A 193 -8.60 9.70 -6.82
N VAL A 194 -8.08 8.50 -7.06
CA VAL A 194 -8.54 7.26 -6.45
C VAL A 194 -7.41 6.47 -5.81
N HIS A 195 -7.78 5.43 -5.06
CA HIS A 195 -6.85 4.51 -4.42
C HIS A 195 -6.60 3.29 -5.29
N GLY A 196 -5.35 3.04 -5.71
CA GLY A 196 -5.03 1.95 -6.64
C GLY A 196 -4.89 0.54 -6.04
N ASP A 197 -5.00 0.39 -4.71
CA ASP A 197 -4.74 -0.88 -4.02
C ASP A 197 -5.58 -1.10 -2.74
N LEU A 198 -6.92 -1.04 -2.79
CA LEU A 198 -7.75 -0.97 -1.57
C LEU A 198 -7.77 -2.22 -0.68
N LEU A 199 -7.79 -3.43 -1.25
CA LEU A 199 -8.21 -4.65 -0.52
C LEU A 199 -7.42 -4.93 0.76
N GLY A 200 -6.09 -4.86 0.70
CA GLY A 200 -5.21 -5.08 1.86
C GLY A 200 -4.89 -3.81 2.65
N ASN A 201 -5.46 -2.67 2.28
CA ASN A 201 -5.11 -1.34 2.79
C ASN A 201 -6.29 -0.64 3.48
N VAL A 202 -7.32 -1.40 3.85
CA VAL A 202 -8.39 -0.98 4.75
C VAL A 202 -8.27 -1.76 6.06
N LEU A 203 -8.07 -1.05 7.17
CA LEU A 203 -7.91 -1.63 8.49
C LEU A 203 -9.20 -1.53 9.29
N PHE A 204 -9.66 -2.67 9.81
CA PHE A 204 -10.84 -2.76 10.67
C PHE A 204 -10.44 -2.78 12.14
N ALA A 205 -11.04 -1.89 12.94
CA ALA A 205 -10.82 -1.75 14.37
C ALA A 205 -12.15 -1.95 15.11
N ASP A 206 -12.79 -3.10 14.85
CA ASP A 206 -14.15 -3.39 15.33
C ASP A 206 -14.20 -3.45 16.88
N ALA A 207 -13.12 -3.93 17.51
CA ALA A 207 -13.03 -4.02 18.97
C ALA A 207 -13.01 -2.63 19.64
N GLU A 208 -12.42 -1.65 18.97
CA GLU A 208 -12.36 -0.26 19.39
C GLU A 208 -13.58 0.55 18.92
N GLY A 209 -14.48 -0.04 18.12
CA GLY A 209 -15.67 0.64 17.59
C GLY A 209 -15.36 1.79 16.64
N LEU A 210 -14.17 1.80 16.02
CA LEU A 210 -13.72 2.89 15.16
C LEU A 210 -14.11 2.63 13.69
N PRO A 211 -14.38 3.68 12.88
CA PRO A 211 -14.52 3.52 11.44
C PRO A 211 -13.27 2.86 10.82
N PRO A 212 -13.38 2.14 9.70
CA PRO A 212 -12.22 1.53 9.06
C PRO A 212 -11.19 2.58 8.62
N ALA A 213 -9.89 2.28 8.71
CA ALA A 213 -8.84 3.20 8.28
C ALA A 213 -8.29 2.83 6.90
N VAL A 214 -8.27 3.79 5.98
CA VAL A 214 -7.56 3.68 4.71
C VAL A 214 -6.10 4.07 4.94
N ILE A 215 -5.19 3.17 4.56
CA ILE A 215 -3.74 3.36 4.68
C ILE A 215 -3.07 3.18 3.32
N ASP A 216 -1.76 3.49 3.25
CA ASP A 216 -0.91 3.22 2.09
C ASP A 216 -1.54 3.56 0.73
N TRP A 217 -1.87 4.84 0.54
CA TRP A 217 -2.54 5.31 -0.67
C TRP A 217 -1.57 5.60 -1.82
N PRO A 218 -1.55 4.77 -2.89
CA PRO A 218 -1.00 5.15 -4.18
C PRO A 218 -2.09 5.90 -4.99
N PRO A 219 -1.90 7.20 -5.28
CA PRO A 219 -2.85 7.98 -6.04
C PRO A 219 -2.81 7.64 -7.55
N TYR A 220 -3.99 7.56 -8.15
CA TYR A 220 -4.21 7.43 -9.60
C TYR A 220 -5.36 8.33 -10.03
N TRP A 221 -5.40 8.74 -11.29
CA TRP A 221 -6.46 9.58 -11.85
C TRP A 221 -7.44 8.75 -12.67
N ARG A 222 -8.48 8.18 -12.05
CA ARG A 222 -9.40 7.20 -12.68
C ARG A 222 -10.83 7.36 -12.15
N PRO A 223 -11.85 6.76 -12.79
CA PRO A 223 -13.19 6.72 -12.21
C PRO A 223 -13.16 6.01 -10.85
N ALA A 224 -13.89 6.52 -9.86
CA ALA A 224 -13.91 5.95 -8.49
C ALA A 224 -14.20 4.45 -8.46
N GLY A 225 -15.11 3.99 -9.33
CA GLY A 225 -15.45 2.56 -9.45
C GLY A 225 -14.26 1.67 -9.84
N TRP A 226 -13.21 2.20 -10.48
CA TRP A 226 -12.03 1.42 -10.85
C TRP A 226 -11.30 0.87 -9.63
N ALA A 227 -11.18 1.68 -8.57
CA ALA A 227 -10.57 1.24 -7.32
C ALA A 227 -11.35 0.10 -6.66
N SER A 228 -12.69 0.13 -6.74
CA SER A 228 -13.55 -0.99 -6.32
C SER A 228 -13.33 -2.23 -7.19
N ALA A 229 -13.20 -2.05 -8.51
CA ALA A 229 -12.94 -3.16 -9.44
C ALA A 229 -11.60 -3.84 -9.14
N VAL A 230 -10.55 -3.06 -8.82
CA VAL A 230 -9.25 -3.61 -8.40
C VAL A 230 -9.40 -4.46 -7.14
N ALA A 231 -10.10 -3.96 -6.10
CA ALA A 231 -10.30 -4.73 -4.87
C ALA A 231 -11.06 -6.04 -5.11
N VAL A 232 -12.10 -6.00 -5.96
CA VAL A 232 -12.88 -7.19 -6.32
C VAL A 232 -12.06 -8.20 -7.12
N VAL A 233 -11.27 -7.74 -8.09
CA VAL A 233 -10.34 -8.59 -8.86
C VAL A 233 -9.31 -9.25 -7.94
N ASP A 234 -8.69 -8.50 -7.02
CA ASP A 234 -7.73 -9.08 -6.09
C ASP A 234 -8.37 -10.16 -5.22
N ALA A 235 -9.58 -9.91 -4.73
CA ALA A 235 -10.29 -10.86 -3.87
C ALA A 235 -10.61 -12.17 -4.60
N LEU A 236 -11.05 -12.09 -5.86
CA LEU A 236 -11.35 -13.25 -6.70
C LEU A 236 -10.09 -14.03 -7.07
N CYS A 237 -9.01 -13.34 -7.42
CA CYS A 237 -7.76 -14.00 -7.85
C CYS A 237 -7.00 -14.65 -6.69
N TRP A 238 -6.96 -14.00 -5.51
CA TRP A 238 -5.97 -14.32 -4.48
C TRP A 238 -6.56 -14.71 -3.12
N TYR A 239 -7.81 -14.37 -2.85
CA TYR A 239 -8.41 -14.53 -1.52
C TYR A 239 -9.67 -15.41 -1.51
N GLY A 240 -9.91 -16.15 -2.60
CA GLY A 240 -10.98 -17.14 -2.68
C GLY A 240 -12.39 -16.55 -2.60
N ALA A 241 -12.58 -15.30 -3.05
CA ALA A 241 -13.91 -14.72 -3.12
C ALA A 241 -14.79 -15.48 -4.13
N GLU A 242 -16.08 -15.56 -3.84
CA GLU A 242 -17.06 -16.23 -4.69
C GLU A 242 -17.37 -15.40 -5.97
N PRO A 243 -17.56 -16.03 -7.13
CA PRO A 243 -17.87 -15.35 -8.41
C PRO A 243 -19.05 -14.37 -8.35
N GLY A 244 -20.04 -14.64 -7.48
CA GLY A 244 -21.20 -13.77 -7.28
C GLY A 244 -20.84 -12.38 -6.73
N LEU A 245 -19.61 -12.14 -6.27
CA LEU A 245 -19.14 -10.81 -5.89
C LEU A 245 -19.21 -9.80 -7.04
N LEU A 246 -19.05 -10.24 -8.30
CA LEU A 246 -19.15 -9.35 -9.46
C LEU A 246 -20.56 -8.77 -9.64
N ASP A 247 -21.59 -9.61 -9.47
CA ASP A 247 -23.00 -9.25 -9.59
C ASP A 247 -23.44 -8.24 -8.51
N ARG A 248 -22.90 -8.36 -7.29
CA ARG A 248 -23.25 -7.45 -6.16
C ARG A 248 -22.97 -5.98 -6.42
N TRP A 249 -21.99 -5.69 -7.28
CA TRP A 249 -21.51 -4.33 -7.56
C TRP A 249 -21.77 -3.90 -9.00
N GLN A 250 -22.65 -4.61 -9.73
CA GLN A 250 -23.00 -4.29 -11.11
C GLN A 250 -23.68 -2.92 -11.30
N ASN A 251 -24.14 -2.30 -10.21
CA ASN A 251 -24.70 -0.95 -10.20
C ASN A 251 -23.64 0.15 -10.32
N VAL A 252 -22.35 -0.18 -10.24
CA VAL A 252 -21.26 0.75 -10.57
C VAL A 252 -21.28 1.02 -12.07
N SER A 253 -21.23 2.29 -12.47
CA SER A 253 -21.17 2.66 -13.89
C SER A 253 -19.98 2.02 -14.58
N ASP A 254 -20.19 1.51 -15.80
CA ASP A 254 -19.15 0.88 -16.63
C ASP A 254 -18.44 -0.31 -15.97
N TRP A 255 -19.08 -0.97 -15.00
CA TRP A 255 -18.46 -1.97 -14.13
C TRP A 255 -17.63 -3.03 -14.85
N ARG A 256 -18.17 -3.65 -15.91
CA ARG A 256 -17.43 -4.64 -16.71
C ARG A 256 -16.17 -4.06 -17.33
N GLN A 257 -16.22 -2.83 -17.85
CA GLN A 257 -15.06 -2.16 -18.44
C GLN A 257 -14.02 -1.75 -17.40
N LEU A 258 -14.45 -1.47 -16.16
CA LEU A 258 -13.56 -1.22 -15.03
C LEU A 258 -12.87 -2.51 -14.55
N LEU A 259 -13.58 -3.65 -14.54
CA LEU A 259 -13.01 -4.97 -14.24
C LEU A 259 -11.97 -5.41 -15.28
N VAL A 260 -12.25 -5.22 -16.58
CA VAL A 260 -11.27 -5.49 -17.65
C VAL A 260 -9.99 -4.69 -17.43
N ARG A 261 -10.10 -3.40 -17.11
CA ARG A 261 -8.95 -2.54 -16.82
C ARG A 261 -8.22 -2.92 -15.54
N ALA A 262 -8.95 -3.32 -14.50
CA ALA A 262 -8.36 -3.80 -13.25
C ALA A 262 -7.54 -5.10 -13.48
N LEU A 263 -8.04 -6.03 -14.28
CA LEU A 263 -7.30 -7.24 -14.68
C LEU A 263 -6.06 -6.91 -15.51
N LEU A 264 -6.19 -6.06 -16.55
CA LEU A 264 -5.06 -5.60 -17.36
C LEU A 264 -3.99 -4.94 -16.49
N TYR A 265 -4.39 -4.06 -15.57
CA TYR A 265 -3.51 -3.40 -14.61
C TYR A 265 -2.78 -4.44 -13.76
N ARG A 266 -3.51 -5.35 -13.09
CA ARG A 266 -2.92 -6.34 -12.19
C ARG A 266 -2.01 -7.33 -12.91
N ILE A 267 -2.37 -7.77 -14.11
CA ILE A 267 -1.52 -8.62 -14.94
C ILE A 267 -0.26 -7.86 -15.35
N ALA A 268 -0.37 -6.60 -15.78
CA ALA A 268 0.76 -5.81 -16.25
C ALA A 268 1.73 -5.37 -15.13
N THR A 269 1.33 -5.47 -13.86
CA THR A 269 2.27 -5.29 -12.73
C THR A 269 3.25 -6.44 -12.54
N HIS A 270 3.05 -7.58 -13.22
CA HIS A 270 3.99 -8.70 -13.19
C HIS A 270 5.09 -8.51 -14.23
N GLU A 271 6.35 -8.64 -13.79
CA GLU A 271 7.50 -8.70 -14.71
C GLU A 271 7.48 -9.99 -15.56
N ARG A 272 6.97 -11.09 -15.00
CA ARG A 272 6.68 -12.35 -15.69
C ARG A 272 5.47 -12.99 -15.02
N LEU A 273 4.50 -13.49 -15.77
CA LEU A 273 3.49 -14.38 -15.21
C LEU A 273 4.08 -15.78 -15.13
N ASP A 274 4.25 -16.27 -13.89
CA ASP A 274 4.47 -17.68 -13.66
C ASP A 274 3.14 -18.46 -13.71
N ARG A 275 3.23 -19.79 -13.62
CA ARG A 275 2.06 -20.67 -13.68
C ARG A 275 1.07 -20.45 -12.53
N GLU A 276 1.54 -19.96 -11.38
CA GLU A 276 0.70 -19.72 -10.21
C GLU A 276 -0.10 -18.42 -10.38
N ALA A 277 0.55 -17.34 -10.83
CA ALA A 277 -0.14 -16.11 -11.16
C ALA A 277 -1.13 -16.29 -12.32
N GLU A 278 -0.75 -17.05 -13.35
CA GLU A 278 -1.65 -17.35 -14.47
C GLU A 278 -2.88 -18.16 -14.02
N SER A 279 -2.71 -19.17 -13.15
CA SER A 279 -3.83 -19.97 -12.64
C SER A 279 -4.77 -19.18 -11.73
N ALA A 280 -4.26 -18.15 -11.04
CA ALA A 280 -5.07 -17.22 -10.26
C ALA A 280 -5.89 -16.28 -11.16
N TYR A 281 -5.31 -15.72 -12.23
CA TYR A 281 -6.02 -14.77 -13.08
C TYR A 281 -7.00 -15.41 -14.07
N ARG A 282 -6.65 -16.56 -14.67
CA ARG A 282 -7.40 -17.15 -15.78
C ARG A 282 -8.90 -17.34 -15.48
N PRO A 283 -9.32 -17.93 -14.35
CA PRO A 283 -10.75 -18.09 -14.03
C PRO A 283 -11.49 -16.75 -13.92
N VAL A 284 -10.82 -15.71 -13.42
CA VAL A 284 -11.41 -14.38 -13.25
C VAL A 284 -11.50 -13.65 -14.60
N VAL A 285 -10.49 -13.81 -15.46
CA VAL A 285 -10.52 -13.31 -16.84
C VAL A 285 -11.70 -13.91 -17.60
N ASP A 286 -11.83 -15.24 -17.57
CA ASP A 286 -12.91 -15.94 -18.25
C ASP A 286 -14.30 -15.47 -17.75
N LEU A 287 -14.44 -15.33 -16.42
CA LEU A 287 -15.67 -14.84 -15.79
C LEU A 287 -16.04 -13.40 -16.17
N VAL A 288 -15.06 -12.48 -16.21
CA VAL A 288 -15.29 -11.08 -16.59
C VAL A 288 -15.63 -10.96 -18.09
N LEU A 289 -14.96 -11.76 -18.93
CA LEU A 289 -15.18 -11.76 -20.37
C LEU A 289 -16.54 -12.37 -20.74
N ASP A 290 -16.98 -13.43 -20.07
CA ASP A 290 -18.32 -14.03 -20.28
C ASP A 290 -19.46 -13.02 -20.04
N GLY A 291 -19.32 -12.18 -19.00
CA GLY A 291 -20.25 -11.10 -18.70
C GLY A 291 -21.57 -11.55 -18.08
N HIS A 292 -21.82 -12.85 -17.88
CA HIS A 292 -22.94 -13.36 -17.09
C HIS A 292 -22.44 -13.85 -15.74
N TRP A 293 -22.77 -13.09 -14.70
CA TRP A 293 -22.31 -13.41 -13.34
C TRP A 293 -23.43 -14.08 -12.54
N PRO A 294 -23.10 -15.07 -11.70
CA PRO A 294 -24.10 -15.73 -10.88
C PRO A 294 -24.73 -14.71 -9.93
N ASN A 295 -26.07 -14.66 -9.95
CA ASN A 295 -26.85 -13.78 -9.10
C ASN A 295 -26.44 -13.97 -7.63
N SER A 296 -26.18 -12.86 -6.98
CA SER A 296 -25.71 -12.82 -5.59
C SER A 296 -26.68 -12.00 -4.75
N ALA A 297 -26.87 -12.42 -3.51
CA ALA A 297 -27.61 -11.61 -2.56
C ALA A 297 -26.96 -10.22 -2.46
N ALA A 298 -27.78 -9.17 -2.32
CA ALA A 298 -27.29 -7.81 -2.13
C ALA A 298 -26.17 -7.76 -1.06
N PRO A 299 -25.16 -6.89 -1.22
CA PRO A 299 -24.00 -6.90 -0.35
C PRO A 299 -24.44 -6.69 1.10
N PRO A 300 -24.00 -7.55 2.05
CA PRO A 300 -24.54 -7.56 3.41
C PRO A 300 -24.33 -6.21 4.08
N ALA A 301 -25.29 -5.73 4.86
CA ALA A 301 -25.19 -4.44 5.57
C ALA A 301 -23.86 -4.35 6.32
N SER A 302 -23.22 -3.18 6.29
CA SER A 302 -21.88 -3.03 6.86
C SER A 302 -21.86 -3.41 8.34
N THR A 303 -20.95 -4.31 8.72
CA THR A 303 -20.84 -4.82 10.09
C THR A 303 -20.44 -3.73 11.08
N THR A 304 -19.73 -2.69 10.62
CA THR A 304 -19.27 -1.53 11.40
C THR A 304 -20.40 -0.59 11.81
N ALA A 305 -21.52 -0.53 11.08
CA ALA A 305 -22.63 0.37 11.39
C ALA A 305 -23.45 -0.05 12.63
N ARG A 306 -23.36 -1.31 13.07
CA ARG A 306 -24.12 -1.80 14.24
C ARG A 306 -23.62 -1.27 15.59
N ALA A 307 -22.38 -0.78 15.67
CA ALA A 307 -21.83 -0.25 16.92
C ALA A 307 -22.26 1.21 17.18
N ALA A 308 -22.33 2.05 16.15
CA ALA A 308 -22.58 3.49 16.30
C ALA A 308 -24.03 3.85 16.70
N THR A 309 -25.02 3.03 16.35
CA THR A 309 -26.44 3.36 16.59
C THR A 309 -26.87 3.14 18.06
N THR A 310 -26.12 2.36 18.84
CA THR A 310 -26.56 1.97 20.20
C THR A 310 -26.08 2.92 21.31
N ALA A 311 -25.26 3.92 21.00
CA ALA A 311 -24.66 4.83 22.00
C ALA A 311 -25.38 6.18 22.17
N ARG A 312 -26.53 6.42 21.51
CA ARG A 312 -27.23 7.71 21.58
C ARG A 312 -28.65 7.60 22.14
N ALA A 313 -28.77 7.15 23.39
CA ALA A 313 -29.92 7.43 24.26
C ALA A 313 -29.63 7.03 25.72
N ALA A 314 -28.81 7.81 26.42
CA ALA A 314 -28.82 7.84 27.88
C ALA A 314 -28.40 9.24 28.35
N THR A 315 -29.36 10.16 28.42
CA THR A 315 -29.25 11.35 29.27
C THR A 315 -29.13 10.88 30.72
N VAL A 316 -27.90 10.86 31.24
CA VAL A 316 -27.61 10.65 32.65
C VAL A 316 -28.09 11.89 33.40
N THR A 317 -29.12 11.70 34.22
CA THR A 317 -29.52 12.66 35.25
C THR A 317 -28.65 12.37 36.47
N GLU A 318 -27.85 13.34 36.91
CA GLU A 318 -27.01 13.20 38.11
C GLU A 318 -27.87 13.04 39.38
N PRO A 319 -27.56 12.07 40.27
CA PRO A 319 -28.10 12.07 41.63
C PRO A 319 -27.21 12.89 42.58
N PRO A 320 -27.74 13.39 43.71
CA PRO A 320 -27.04 14.32 44.58
C PRO A 320 -25.99 13.62 45.46
N VAL A 321 -24.95 14.38 45.78
CA VAL A 321 -23.81 14.03 46.62
C VAL A 321 -24.25 13.83 48.08
N GLU A 322 -23.98 12.65 48.63
CA GLU A 322 -24.06 12.38 50.07
C GLU A 322 -22.65 12.14 50.62
N THR A 323 -22.26 12.98 51.57
CA THR A 323 -20.99 13.01 52.29
C THR A 323 -20.87 11.85 53.29
N VAL A 324 -19.79 11.08 53.23
CA VAL A 324 -19.37 10.15 54.30
C VAL A 324 -17.86 10.31 54.57
N GLU A 325 -17.53 10.38 55.85
CA GLU A 325 -16.23 10.67 56.49
C GLU A 325 -15.15 9.57 56.31
N PRO A 326 -13.85 9.85 56.60
CA PRO A 326 -12.74 8.97 56.25
C PRO A 326 -12.45 7.92 57.33
N ALA A 327 -12.00 6.73 56.91
CA ALA A 327 -11.42 5.72 57.80
C ALA A 327 -9.93 5.51 57.47
N GLU A 328 -9.14 5.38 58.53
CA GLU A 328 -7.68 5.40 58.66
C GLU A 328 -6.92 4.19 58.04
N PRO A 329 -5.57 4.28 57.90
CA PRO A 329 -4.77 3.31 57.15
C PRO A 329 -4.25 2.16 58.03
N THR A 330 -4.02 1.00 57.43
CA THR A 330 -3.29 -0.11 58.05
C THR A 330 -1.98 -0.40 57.31
N GLU A 331 -0.91 -0.42 58.09
CA GLU A 331 0.48 -0.64 57.71
C GLU A 331 0.85 -2.08 57.30
N ALA A 332 2.07 -2.16 56.77
CA ALA A 332 2.83 -3.26 56.21
C ALA A 332 3.08 -4.48 57.10
N VAL A 333 3.43 -5.61 56.46
CA VAL A 333 4.30 -6.63 57.02
C VAL A 333 5.28 -7.14 55.95
N GLU A 334 6.57 -7.09 56.30
CA GLU A 334 7.76 -7.60 55.60
C GLU A 334 7.96 -9.12 55.74
N GLY A 335 8.86 -9.64 54.88
CA GLY A 335 9.73 -10.80 55.15
C GLY A 335 9.23 -12.12 54.54
N THR A 336 10.04 -12.98 53.91
CA THR A 336 11.47 -13.25 54.14
C THR A 336 12.12 -13.96 52.94
N GLU A 337 13.45 -13.87 52.92
CA GLU A 337 14.46 -14.35 51.97
C GLU A 337 14.67 -15.88 51.89
N GLY A 338 15.48 -16.28 50.90
CA GLY A 338 16.40 -17.43 50.94
C GLY A 338 16.00 -18.60 50.03
N THR A 339 16.86 -19.26 49.25
CA THR A 339 18.33 -19.29 49.13
C THR A 339 18.71 -20.11 47.87
N GLU A 340 19.81 -19.70 47.24
CA GLU A 340 20.92 -20.45 46.59
C GLU A 340 20.78 -21.83 45.92
N GLY A 341 21.59 -22.01 44.86
CA GLY A 341 22.15 -23.32 44.43
C GLY A 341 22.17 -23.50 42.91
N THR A 342 23.15 -23.01 42.14
CA THR A 342 24.52 -23.53 41.85
C THR A 342 24.63 -24.28 40.51
N GLU A 343 25.63 -23.85 39.72
CA GLU A 343 26.46 -24.58 38.73
C GLU A 343 25.75 -25.11 37.46
N GLY A 344 26.26 -24.98 36.23
CA GLY A 344 27.61 -24.70 35.72
C GLY A 344 27.88 -25.70 34.58
N THR A 345 28.27 -25.23 33.38
CA THR A 345 29.14 -25.89 32.36
C THR A 345 29.20 -24.98 31.12
N GLU A 346 30.37 -24.39 30.84
CA GLU A 346 31.29 -24.75 29.73
C GLU A 346 30.57 -24.73 28.35
N GLY A 347 30.87 -23.85 27.40
CA GLY A 347 32.18 -23.43 26.91
C GLY A 347 32.32 -23.94 25.48
N THR A 348 32.09 -23.10 24.47
CA THR A 348 32.50 -23.37 23.08
C THR A 348 32.97 -22.10 22.39
N GLU A 349 33.99 -22.31 21.57
CA GLU A 349 34.98 -21.37 21.11
C GLU A 349 34.47 -20.26 20.19
N ALA A 350 35.14 -19.12 20.29
CA ALA A 350 35.11 -18.05 19.32
C ALA A 350 35.76 -18.52 18.00
N VAL A 351 35.05 -18.33 16.90
CA VAL A 351 35.59 -18.50 15.55
C VAL A 351 36.17 -17.16 15.11
N GLU A 352 37.47 -17.16 14.81
CA GLU A 352 38.22 -16.04 14.22
C GLU A 352 37.63 -15.55 12.89
N PRO A 353 37.75 -14.25 12.58
CA PRO A 353 37.47 -13.73 11.25
C PRO A 353 38.61 -14.07 10.28
N PRO A 354 38.34 -14.36 8.99
CA PRO A 354 39.40 -14.56 8.01
C PRO A 354 40.12 -13.25 7.66
N GLU A 355 41.43 -13.37 7.45
CA GLU A 355 42.37 -12.32 7.09
C GLU A 355 42.06 -11.60 5.75
N PRO A 356 42.50 -10.35 5.58
CA PRO A 356 42.31 -9.60 4.34
C PRO A 356 43.25 -10.09 3.24
N THR A 357 42.69 -10.48 2.10
CA THR A 357 43.48 -10.76 0.90
C THR A 357 44.01 -9.49 0.25
N GLU A 358 45.23 -9.66 -0.24
CA GLU A 358 46.20 -8.69 -0.73
C GLU A 358 45.74 -7.90 -1.97
N SER A 359 46.21 -6.65 -2.03
CA SER A 359 46.04 -5.68 -3.09
C SER A 359 46.48 -6.18 -4.47
N ALA A 360 45.64 -5.98 -5.48
CA ALA A 360 46.07 -6.00 -6.88
C ALA A 360 46.34 -4.56 -7.35
N GLU A 361 47.52 -4.37 -7.94
CA GLU A 361 48.05 -3.10 -8.46
C GLU A 361 47.18 -2.45 -9.56
N PRO A 362 47.25 -1.11 -9.71
CA PRO A 362 46.46 -0.39 -10.70
C PRO A 362 47.03 -0.55 -12.11
N THR A 363 46.17 -0.93 -13.06
CA THR A 363 46.49 -0.89 -14.50
C THR A 363 46.39 0.55 -15.02
N GLU A 364 47.41 1.00 -15.74
CA GLU A 364 47.55 2.35 -16.30
C GLU A 364 46.39 2.78 -17.24
N PRO A 365 46.07 4.09 -17.32
CA PRO A 365 45.06 4.60 -18.23
C PRO A 365 45.57 4.60 -19.68
N THR A 366 44.83 3.92 -20.56
CA THR A 366 45.03 4.00 -22.01
C THR A 366 44.61 5.39 -22.53
N GLU A 367 45.51 6.05 -23.27
CA GLU A 367 45.30 7.36 -23.90
C GLU A 367 44.04 7.45 -24.78
N PRO A 368 43.35 8.61 -24.82
CA PRO A 368 42.23 8.84 -25.71
C PRO A 368 42.70 8.96 -27.17
N ARG A 369 42.16 8.07 -28.01
CA ARG A 369 42.33 8.08 -29.47
C ARG A 369 41.75 9.38 -30.05
N GLN A 370 42.59 10.19 -30.69
CA GLN A 370 42.20 11.39 -31.42
C GLN A 370 41.16 11.06 -32.50
N LEU A 371 40.00 11.73 -32.43
CA LEU A 371 39.02 11.77 -33.51
C LEU A 371 39.53 12.69 -34.63
N PRO A 372 39.41 12.31 -35.91
CA PRO A 372 39.81 13.18 -37.00
C PRO A 372 38.83 14.35 -37.17
N THR A 373 39.39 15.55 -37.23
CA THR A 373 38.73 16.81 -37.61
C THR A 373 38.05 16.67 -38.97
N VAL A 374 36.72 16.77 -39.00
CA VAL A 374 35.96 16.99 -40.23
C VAL A 374 35.54 18.46 -40.27
N GLY A 375 35.95 19.14 -41.33
CA GLY A 375 35.78 20.58 -41.55
C GLY A 375 34.32 21.02 -41.79
N PRO A 376 34.11 22.33 -41.96
CA PRO A 376 32.78 22.94 -41.95
C PRO A 376 31.97 22.54 -43.19
N LEU A 377 30.76 22.03 -42.96
CA LEU A 377 29.74 21.90 -43.99
C LEU A 377 29.13 23.27 -44.25
N THR A 378 29.38 23.74 -45.47
CA THR A 378 28.79 24.92 -46.09
C THR A 378 27.27 24.79 -46.19
N VAL A 379 26.55 25.77 -45.65
CA VAL A 379 25.14 26.03 -45.96
C VAL A 379 25.10 26.74 -47.31
N SER A 380 24.39 26.15 -48.29
CA SER A 380 23.93 26.85 -49.49
C SER A 380 22.41 27.04 -49.39
N PRO A 381 21.88 28.23 -49.71
CA PRO A 381 20.44 28.51 -49.68
C PRO A 381 19.79 28.24 -51.04
N SER A 382 18.60 27.64 -51.03
CA SER A 382 17.42 27.96 -51.87
C SER A 382 16.24 27.09 -51.44
#